data_AF-A0A6A4HX48-F1
#
_entry.id   AF-A0A6A4HX48-F1
#
_cell.length_a   1.000
_cell.length_b   1.000
_cell.length_c   1.000
_cell.angle_alpha   90.00
_cell.angle_beta   90.00
_cell.angle_gamma   90.00
#
_symmetry.space_group_name_H-M   'P 1'
#
loop_
_entity.id
_entity.type
_entity.pdbx_description
1 polymer ?
#
loop_
_entity_poly.entity_id
_entity_poly.type
_entity_poly.pdbx_seq_one_letter_code
_entity_poly.pdbx_strand_id
1 'polypeptide(L)'
;MALQKKKGFDGEGRLGGSGRPKAISDWLQRKCPAAFRPLTFDMKLYTNAFRTWWRSLQPEAREDGEGEGFLMLSRPDVVDWSGLELFGINGIVSIVAGLAWWREKVYGLPSAEHCQRKFKEEEMQKFEEALDDVTYVFGELKRV
;
A
#
# COMPACT_ATOMS: atom_id res chain seq x y z
N MET A 1 -10.50 14.48 12.56
CA MET A 1 -11.80 15.15 12.33
C MET A 1 -11.68 16.66 12.10
N ALA A 2 -11.13 17.47 13.03
CA ALA A 2 -11.13 18.94 12.88
C ALA A 2 -10.31 19.52 11.70
N LEU A 3 -9.22 18.86 11.29
CA LEU A 3 -8.35 19.33 10.19
C LEU A 3 -8.87 19.01 8.78
N GLN A 4 -9.64 17.92 8.62
CA GLN A 4 -10.17 17.48 7.32
C GLN A 4 -11.32 18.39 6.86
N LYS A 5 -12.27 18.66 7.75
CA LYS A 5 -13.37 19.62 7.51
C LYS A 5 -12.86 21.03 7.18
N LYS A 6 -11.78 21.48 7.82
CA LYS A 6 -11.20 22.82 7.57
C LYS A 6 -10.55 22.96 6.18
N LYS A 7 -10.30 21.84 5.49
CA LYS A 7 -9.68 21.78 4.16
C LYS A 7 -10.67 21.43 3.04
N GLY A 8 -11.98 21.32 3.35
CA GLY A 8 -13.00 20.96 2.35
C GLY A 8 -13.09 19.48 2.03
N PHE A 9 -12.44 18.61 2.82
CA PHE A 9 -12.59 17.16 2.69
C PHE A 9 -13.78 16.69 3.53
N ASP A 10 -14.97 16.65 2.92
CA ASP A 10 -16.23 16.20 3.55
C ASP A 10 -16.42 14.67 3.49
N GLY A 11 -15.51 13.93 2.85
CA GLY A 11 -15.57 12.47 2.79
C GLY A 11 -15.29 11.82 4.15
N GLU A 12 -16.32 11.23 4.77
CA GLU A 12 -16.18 10.29 5.89
C GLU A 12 -15.60 8.92 5.47
N GLY A 13 -15.07 8.81 4.26
CA GLY A 13 -14.58 7.54 3.74
C GLY A 13 -13.30 7.08 4.41
N ARG A 14 -13.26 5.78 4.72
CA ARG A 14 -12.09 5.05 5.17
C ARG A 14 -11.70 4.08 4.06
N LEU A 15 -10.40 3.95 3.76
CA LEU A 15 -9.97 2.84 2.91
C LEU A 15 -10.46 1.52 3.52
N GLY A 16 -10.92 0.62 2.65
CA GLY A 16 -11.34 -0.73 3.02
C GLY A 16 -10.29 -1.37 3.94
N GLY A 17 -10.73 -1.91 5.08
CA GLY A 17 -9.83 -2.53 6.04
C GLY A 17 -9.50 -3.99 5.73
N SER A 18 -10.18 -4.59 4.75
CA SER A 18 -10.03 -6.00 4.41
C SER A 18 -8.61 -6.31 3.94
N GLY A 19 -7.99 -7.33 4.51
CA GLY A 19 -6.63 -7.75 4.15
C GLY A 19 -5.50 -6.79 4.55
N ARG A 20 -5.80 -5.62 5.15
CA ARG A 20 -4.78 -4.62 5.49
C ARG A 20 -3.69 -5.19 6.41
N PRO A 21 -2.39 -4.95 6.11
CA PRO A 21 -1.30 -5.37 6.98
C PRO A 21 -1.50 -4.95 8.44
N LYS A 22 -1.27 -5.89 9.36
CA LYS A 22 -1.44 -5.67 10.81
C LYS A 22 -0.67 -4.45 11.32
N ALA A 23 0.54 -4.23 10.82
CA ALA A 23 1.34 -3.05 11.16
C ALA A 23 0.61 -1.72 10.91
N ILE A 24 -0.12 -1.61 9.79
CA ILE A 24 -0.88 -0.41 9.44
C ILE A 24 -2.12 -0.30 10.35
N SER A 25 -2.81 -1.42 10.59
CA SER A 25 -3.96 -1.45 11.50
C SER A 25 -3.57 -1.04 12.93
N ASP A 26 -2.45 -1.55 13.45
CA ASP A 26 -1.94 -1.22 14.78
C ASP A 26 -1.53 0.26 14.88
N TRP A 27 -0.92 0.80 13.82
CA TRP A 27 -0.55 2.21 13.74
C TRP A 27 -1.77 3.13 13.77
N LEU A 28 -2.79 2.81 12.98
CA LEU A 28 -4.06 3.55 12.94
C LEU A 28 -4.77 3.49 14.30
N GLN A 29 -4.83 2.32 14.92
CA GLN A 29 -5.43 2.13 16.24
C GLN A 29 -4.73 2.99 17.32
N ARG A 30 -3.41 3.18 17.19
CA ARG A 30 -2.61 4.02 18.10
C ARG A 30 -2.65 5.51 17.78
N LYS A 31 -3.57 5.94 16.90
CA LYS A 31 -3.70 7.35 16.45
C LYS A 31 -2.49 7.85 15.67
N CYS A 32 -1.87 6.96 14.89
CA CYS A 32 -0.81 7.28 13.94
C CYS A 32 0.41 8.03 14.52
N PRO A 33 1.06 7.55 15.60
CA PRO A 33 2.22 8.23 16.13
C PRO A 33 3.39 8.17 15.14
N ALA A 34 4.09 9.29 14.94
CA ALA A 34 5.23 9.37 14.01
C ALA A 34 6.39 8.44 14.42
N ALA A 35 6.55 8.22 15.72
CA ALA A 35 7.57 7.33 16.28
C ALA A 35 7.20 5.84 16.20
N PHE A 36 6.02 5.48 15.67
CA PHE A 36 5.60 4.08 15.59
C PHE A 36 6.53 3.28 14.69
N ARG A 37 6.92 2.09 15.17
CA ARG A 37 7.59 1.07 14.39
C ARG A 37 6.88 -0.27 14.64
N PRO A 38 6.61 -1.07 13.60
CA PRO A 38 6.04 -2.40 13.78
C PRO A 38 6.99 -3.27 14.62
N LEU A 39 6.50 -3.79 15.75
CA LEU A 39 7.29 -4.63 16.67
C LEU A 39 7.66 -5.97 16.03
N THR A 40 6.72 -6.55 15.30
CA THR A 40 6.91 -7.77 14.52
C THR A 40 6.66 -7.46 13.05
N PHE A 41 7.55 -7.95 12.19
CA PHE A 41 7.45 -7.76 10.74
C PHE A 41 7.98 -9.01 10.05
N ASP A 42 7.08 -9.95 9.79
CA ASP A 42 7.37 -11.05 8.89
C ASP A 42 7.23 -10.55 7.45
N MET A 43 8.31 -10.65 6.69
CA MET A 43 8.37 -10.08 5.35
C MET A 43 7.32 -10.69 4.43
N LYS A 44 7.22 -12.03 4.36
CA LYS A 44 6.29 -12.70 3.44
C LYS A 44 4.84 -12.43 3.79
N LEU A 45 4.51 -12.49 5.09
CA LEU A 45 3.15 -12.20 5.55
C LEU A 45 2.77 -10.75 5.28
N TYR A 46 3.70 -9.81 5.50
CA TYR A 46 3.46 -8.40 5.22
C TYR A 46 3.26 -8.16 3.72
N THR A 47 4.16 -8.66 2.88
CA THR A 47 4.12 -8.55 1.42
C THR A 47 2.78 -9.06 0.88
N ASN A 48 2.36 -10.25 1.29
CA ASN A 48 1.08 -10.82 0.87
C ASN A 48 -0.12 -10.01 1.37
N ALA A 49 -0.12 -9.58 2.64
CA ALA A 49 -1.19 -8.75 3.18
C ALA A 49 -1.28 -7.41 2.44
N PHE A 50 -0.15 -6.78 2.13
CA PHE A 50 -0.15 -5.52 1.39
C PHE A 50 -0.73 -5.71 -0.01
N ARG A 51 -0.34 -6.76 -0.73
CA ARG A 51 -0.93 -7.10 -2.03
C ARG A 51 -2.45 -7.29 -1.96
N THR A 52 -2.91 -8.14 -1.05
CA THR A 52 -4.34 -8.43 -0.90
C THR A 52 -5.11 -7.15 -0.60
N TRP A 53 -4.60 -6.34 0.33
CA TRP A 53 -5.19 -5.07 0.67
C TRP A 53 -5.20 -4.10 -0.51
N TRP A 54 -4.05 -3.89 -1.16
CA TRP A 54 -3.93 -2.97 -2.29
C TRP A 54 -4.87 -3.34 -3.44
N ARG A 55 -4.97 -4.64 -3.78
CA ARG A 55 -5.92 -5.14 -4.79
C ARG A 55 -7.37 -4.88 -4.40
N SER A 56 -7.74 -5.07 -3.13
CA SER A 56 -9.11 -4.78 -2.65
C SER A 56 -9.49 -3.29 -2.68
N LEU A 57 -8.50 -2.40 -2.83
CA LEU A 57 -8.73 -0.98 -2.99
C LEU A 57 -8.86 -0.58 -4.46
N GLN A 58 -8.47 -1.43 -5.41
CA GLN A 58 -8.50 -1.11 -6.82
C GLN A 58 -9.92 -1.20 -7.38
N PRO A 59 -10.27 -0.33 -8.35
CA PRO A 59 -11.53 -0.46 -9.07
C PRO A 59 -11.53 -1.73 -9.92
N GLU A 60 -12.72 -2.30 -10.13
CA GLU A 60 -12.95 -3.54 -10.88
C GLU A 60 -12.37 -3.50 -12.30
N ALA A 61 -12.37 -2.32 -12.94
CA ALA A 61 -11.78 -2.10 -14.25
C ALA A 61 -10.27 -2.37 -14.34
N ARG A 62 -9.57 -2.52 -13.20
CA ARG A 62 -8.14 -2.87 -13.13
C ARG A 62 -7.86 -4.35 -12.85
N GLU A 63 -8.90 -5.18 -12.73
CA GLU A 63 -8.70 -6.60 -12.57
C GLU A 63 -8.07 -7.19 -13.83
N ASP A 64 -6.82 -7.63 -13.72
CA ASP A 64 -6.20 -8.44 -14.75
C ASP A 64 -6.63 -9.90 -14.63
N GLY A 65 -6.76 -10.56 -15.79
CA GLY A 65 -6.84 -12.02 -15.89
C GLY A 65 -5.49 -12.69 -15.58
N GLU A 66 -4.61 -12.80 -16.59
CA GLU A 66 -3.32 -13.49 -16.53
C GLU A 66 -2.13 -12.54 -16.82
N GLY A 67 -1.82 -11.65 -15.87
CA GLY A 67 -0.58 -10.84 -15.92
C GLY A 67 0.63 -11.58 -15.35
N GLU A 68 1.85 -11.19 -15.73
CA GLU A 68 3.12 -11.80 -15.26
C GLU A 68 3.68 -11.16 -13.96
N GLY A 69 2.91 -10.32 -13.26
CA GLY A 69 3.37 -9.54 -12.10
C GLY A 69 2.95 -10.08 -10.73
N PHE A 70 3.55 -9.58 -9.66
CA PHE A 70 3.06 -9.81 -8.30
C PHE A 70 1.69 -9.16 -8.08
N LEU A 71 1.48 -7.91 -8.51
CA LEU A 71 0.22 -7.20 -8.33
C LEU A 71 -0.81 -7.56 -9.40
N MET A 72 -0.41 -7.77 -10.67
CA MET A 72 -1.28 -8.03 -11.82
C MET A 72 -2.47 -7.04 -11.86
N LEU A 73 -2.16 -5.77 -12.12
CA LEU A 73 -3.15 -4.70 -12.24
C LEU A 73 -3.00 -3.96 -13.57
N SER A 74 -4.09 -3.86 -14.33
CA SER A 74 -4.12 -3.18 -15.62
C SER A 74 -4.02 -1.67 -15.45
N ARG A 75 -3.73 -1.01 -16.57
CA ARG A 75 -3.72 0.44 -16.73
C ARG A 75 -4.68 0.85 -17.84
N PRO A 76 -6.01 0.74 -17.62
CA PRO A 76 -7.00 1.12 -18.62
C PRO A 76 -7.04 2.65 -18.82
N ASP A 77 -7.44 3.10 -20.01
CA ASP A 77 -7.56 4.53 -20.34
C ASP A 77 -8.72 5.22 -19.60
N VAL A 78 -9.77 4.46 -19.25
CA VAL A 78 -10.95 4.97 -18.54
C VAL A 78 -11.18 4.16 -17.27
N VAL A 79 -10.93 4.79 -16.12
CA VAL A 79 -11.14 4.20 -14.80
C VAL A 79 -11.77 5.24 -13.89
N ASP A 80 -12.82 4.83 -13.17
CA ASP A 80 -13.37 5.62 -12.08
C ASP A 80 -12.53 5.44 -10.81
N TRP A 81 -11.84 6.51 -10.41
CA TRP A 81 -10.96 6.53 -9.24
C TRP A 81 -11.63 7.10 -7.99
N SER A 82 -12.91 7.49 -8.06
CA SER A 82 -13.63 8.12 -6.95
C SER A 82 -13.63 7.30 -5.66
N GLY A 83 -13.59 5.96 -5.77
CA GLY A 83 -13.48 5.05 -4.62
C GLY A 83 -12.15 5.15 -3.85
N LEU A 84 -11.09 5.69 -4.48
CA LEU A 84 -9.76 5.92 -3.91
C LEU A 84 -9.52 7.38 -3.50
N GLU A 85 -10.46 8.30 -3.78
CA GLU A 85 -10.44 9.72 -3.36
C GLU A 85 -10.70 9.91 -1.85
N LEU A 86 -10.21 8.98 -1.03
CA LEU A 86 -10.35 9.03 0.41
C LEU A 86 -9.18 9.79 1.01
N PHE A 87 -9.37 11.11 1.16
CA PHE A 87 -8.37 12.00 1.71
C PHE A 87 -8.30 11.93 3.25
N GLY A 88 -7.12 11.61 3.80
CA GLY A 88 -6.87 11.70 5.23
C GLY A 88 -5.98 10.61 5.82
N ILE A 89 -6.00 10.52 7.15
CA ILE A 89 -5.15 9.58 7.93
C ILE A 89 -5.51 8.11 7.66
N ASN A 90 -6.78 7.85 7.30
CA ASN A 90 -7.30 6.55 6.89
C ASN A 90 -7.24 6.32 5.37
N GLY A 91 -6.55 7.22 4.66
CA GLY A 91 -6.43 7.29 3.21
C GLY A 91 -5.01 7.02 2.73
N ILE A 92 -4.58 7.78 1.72
CA ILE A 92 -3.24 7.76 1.09
C ILE A 92 -2.09 7.68 2.11
N VAL A 93 -2.19 8.39 3.24
CA VAL A 93 -1.13 8.42 4.26
C VAL A 93 -0.84 7.01 4.81
N SER A 94 -1.86 6.16 4.95
CA SER A 94 -1.69 4.77 5.40
C SER A 94 -0.93 3.90 4.40
N ILE A 95 -1.15 4.14 3.10
CA ILE A 95 -0.44 3.46 2.01
C ILE A 95 1.05 3.85 2.03
N VAL A 96 1.33 5.16 2.12
CA VAL A 96 2.71 5.67 2.18
C VAL A 96 3.45 5.17 3.43
N ALA A 97 2.80 5.17 4.60
CA ALA A 97 3.39 4.60 5.82
C ALA A 97 3.69 3.10 5.65
N GLY A 98 2.78 2.36 5.04
CA GLY A 98 2.96 0.95 4.73
C GLY A 98 4.15 0.67 3.81
N LEU A 99 4.30 1.46 2.73
CA LEU A 99 5.45 1.36 1.83
C LEU A 99 6.76 1.73 2.53
N ALA A 100 6.75 2.76 3.38
CA ALA A 100 7.95 3.19 4.10
C ALA A 100 8.49 2.10 5.04
N TRP A 101 7.63 1.43 5.81
CA TRP A 101 8.05 0.31 6.64
C TRP A 101 8.48 -0.90 5.81
N TRP A 102 7.79 -1.17 4.70
CA TRP A 102 8.18 -2.26 3.80
C TRP A 102 9.60 -2.04 3.24
N ARG A 103 9.87 -0.82 2.74
CA ARG A 103 11.20 -0.40 2.30
C ARG A 103 12.25 -0.60 3.39
N GLU A 104 12.01 -0.08 4.59
CA GLU A 104 12.96 -0.22 5.71
C GLU A 104 13.33 -1.69 5.95
N LYS A 105 12.33 -2.57 5.92
CA LYS A 105 12.51 -4.00 6.22
C LYS A 105 13.17 -4.77 5.08
N VAL A 106 12.79 -4.51 3.83
CA VAL A 106 13.39 -5.17 2.65
C VAL A 106 14.86 -4.84 2.54
N TYR A 107 15.22 -3.56 2.70
CA TYR A 107 16.61 -3.13 2.61
C TYR A 107 17.44 -3.63 3.80
N GLY A 108 16.81 -3.84 4.96
CA GLY A 108 17.41 -4.44 6.15
C GLY A 108 17.56 -5.97 6.12
N LEU A 109 17.05 -6.67 5.10
CA LEU A 109 17.21 -8.12 4.99
C LEU A 109 18.69 -8.51 4.84
N PRO A 110 19.10 -9.64 5.46
CA PRO A 110 20.45 -10.16 5.31
C PRO A 110 20.71 -10.58 3.86
N SER A 111 21.99 -10.54 3.45
CA SER A 111 22.42 -10.85 2.08
C SER A 111 23.74 -11.63 2.05
N ALA A 112 24.11 -12.27 3.17
CA ALA A 112 25.38 -12.98 3.31
C ALA A 112 25.35 -14.32 2.55
N GLU A 113 24.23 -15.04 2.62
CA GLU A 113 24.05 -16.33 1.97
C GLU A 113 23.33 -16.20 0.62
N HIS A 114 23.51 -17.17 -0.27
CA HIS A 114 22.85 -17.17 -1.58
C HIS A 114 21.31 -17.20 -1.45
N CYS A 115 20.78 -18.05 -0.56
CA CYS A 115 19.34 -18.11 -0.32
C CYS A 115 18.78 -16.79 0.23
N GLN A 116 19.54 -16.10 1.08
CA GLN A 116 19.18 -14.79 1.63
C GLN A 116 19.18 -13.70 0.55
N ARG A 117 20.20 -13.67 -0.32
CA ARG A 117 20.25 -12.75 -1.47
C ARG A 117 19.07 -12.94 -2.40
N LYS A 118 18.83 -14.18 -2.82
CA LYS A 118 17.71 -14.51 -3.70
C LYS A 118 16.37 -14.09 -3.08
N PHE A 119 16.16 -14.40 -1.80
CA PHE A 119 14.96 -13.97 -1.08
C PHE A 119 14.83 -12.44 -1.02
N LYS A 120 15.92 -11.72 -0.73
CA LYS A 120 15.93 -10.26 -0.70
C LYS A 120 15.61 -9.66 -2.07
N GLU A 121 16.18 -10.20 -3.15
CA GLU A 121 15.92 -9.78 -4.53
C GLU A 121 14.44 -9.98 -4.90
N GLU A 122 13.86 -11.13 -4.57
CA GLU A 122 12.43 -11.41 -4.79
C GLU A 122 11.52 -10.42 -4.04
N GLU A 123 11.81 -10.12 -2.76
CA GLU A 123 11.01 -9.17 -1.99
C GLU A 123 11.24 -7.71 -2.42
N MET A 124 12.44 -7.37 -2.89
CA MET A 124 12.73 -6.08 -3.53
C MET A 124 11.92 -5.90 -4.81
N GLN A 125 11.89 -6.92 -5.68
CA GLN A 125 11.12 -6.85 -6.92
C GLN A 125 9.63 -6.60 -6.66
N LYS A 126 9.04 -7.31 -5.69
CA LYS A 126 7.62 -7.10 -5.28
C LYS A 126 7.38 -5.71 -4.71
N PHE A 127 8.33 -5.19 -3.93
CA PHE A 127 8.26 -3.83 -3.39
C PHE A 127 8.30 -2.79 -4.50
N GLU A 128 9.22 -2.91 -5.47
CA GLU A 128 9.32 -1.97 -6.58
C GLU A 128 8.08 -2.01 -7.48
N GLU A 129 7.53 -3.19 -7.76
CA GLU A 129 6.26 -3.32 -8.49
C GLU A 129 5.10 -2.63 -7.74
N ALA A 130 5.04 -2.80 -6.42
CA ALA A 130 4.04 -2.12 -5.60
C ALA A 130 4.23 -0.60 -5.56
N LEU A 131 5.47 -0.14 -5.53
CA LEU A 131 5.79 1.29 -5.55
C LEU A 131 5.41 1.93 -6.89
N ASP A 132 5.72 1.26 -8.00
CA ASP A 132 5.38 1.72 -9.34
C ASP A 132 3.86 1.80 -9.52
N ASP A 133 3.11 0.77 -9.10
CA ASP A 133 1.65 0.77 -9.20
C ASP A 133 1.00 1.85 -8.33
N VAL A 134 1.45 2.01 -7.08
CA VAL A 134 0.95 3.08 -6.19
C VAL A 134 1.25 4.45 -6.79
N THR A 135 2.42 4.63 -7.40
CA THR A 135 2.80 5.88 -8.06
C THR A 135 1.92 6.16 -9.27
N TYR A 136 1.62 5.14 -10.08
CA TYR A 136 0.68 5.22 -11.19
C TYR A 136 -0.71 5.67 -10.70
N VAL A 137 -1.29 4.98 -9.71
CA VAL A 137 -2.61 5.33 -9.15
C VAL A 137 -2.64 6.76 -8.60
N PHE A 138 -1.59 7.18 -7.89
CA PHE A 138 -1.51 8.54 -7.36
C PHE A 138 -1.31 9.58 -8.48
N GLY A 139 -0.77 9.19 -9.62
CA GLY A 139 -0.71 10.00 -10.83
C GLY A 139 -2.10 10.22 -11.43
N GLU A 140 -2.90 9.15 -11.54
CA GLU A 140 -4.26 9.23 -12.07
C GLU A 140 -5.20 10.01 -11.14
N LEU A 141 -5.10 9.85 -9.82
CA LEU A 141 -5.86 10.63 -8.83
C LEU A 141 -5.61 12.15 -8.91
N LYS A 142 -4.49 12.60 -9.47
CA LYS A 142 -4.23 14.04 -9.67
C LYS A 142 -4.86 14.60 -10.94
N ARG A 143 -5.32 13.74 -11.85
CA ARG A 143 -5.91 14.13 -13.14
C ARG A 143 -7.42 14.30 -13.08
N VAL A 144 -8.05 13.74 -12.05
CA VAL A 144 -9.46 13.93 -11.68
C VAL A 144 -9.63 15.27 -10.98
#